data_AF-A0A1Q8ZI74-F1
#
_entry.id   AF-A0A1Q8ZI74-F1
#
_cell.length_a   1.000
_cell.length_b   1.000
_cell.length_c   1.000
_cell.angle_alpha   90.00
_cell.angle_beta   90.00
_cell.angle_gamma   90.00
#
_symmetry.space_group_name_H-M   'P 1'
#
loop_
_entity.id
_entity.type
_entity.pdbx_description
1 polymer ?
#
loop_
_entity_poly.entity_id
_entity_poly.type
_entity_poly.pdbx_seq_one_letter_code
_entity_poly.pdbx_strand_id
1 'polypeptide(L)'
;MGDDLIRQLGSQLGENGLPYAIPIHPNLVHLTLGLFIIAIAFDVVGVLFPLERPIFKFLAIPAARSNFFDVGWYNMLAAAVITFLTVAAGFYEIMLAHPPADVTSAWGLQAMSTLLWHGVGGVFLLLFIVGMAVWRGFQRYVWFSDTSRQVQWSYLLVGIGIMALMYVHGTLGAQLAAEFGVHNTAIHLLRSGQDPNQVLQALGGL
;
A
#
# COMPACT_ATOMS: atom_id res chain seq x y z
N MET A 1 2.30 15.72 -37.83
CA MET A 1 1.66 14.43 -37.54
C MET A 1 1.91 13.96 -36.11
N GLY A 2 3.15 14.02 -35.58
CA GLY A 2 3.42 13.71 -34.16
C GLY A 2 2.77 14.68 -33.16
N ASP A 3 2.83 15.99 -33.43
CA ASP A 3 2.29 17.01 -32.53
C ASP A 3 0.76 16.97 -32.38
N ASP A 4 0.03 16.61 -33.45
CA ASP A 4 -1.43 16.47 -33.40
C ASP A 4 -1.86 15.26 -32.57
N LEU A 5 -1.10 14.16 -32.63
CA LEU A 5 -1.36 12.97 -31.83
C LEU A 5 -1.05 13.23 -30.35
N ILE A 6 0.05 13.94 -30.04
CA ILE A 6 0.39 14.35 -28.67
C ILE A 6 -0.68 15.29 -28.10
N ARG A 7 -1.21 16.22 -28.91
CA ARG A 7 -2.30 17.11 -28.49
C ARG A 7 -3.62 16.37 -28.29
N GLN A 8 -3.97 15.43 -29.18
CA GLN A 8 -5.16 14.60 -29.04
C GLN A 8 -5.11 13.68 -27.81
N LEU A 9 -3.93 13.11 -27.51
CA LEU A 9 -3.72 12.32 -26.30
C LEU A 9 -3.73 13.21 -25.06
N GLY A 10 -3.06 14.36 -25.12
CA GLY A 10 -3.03 15.34 -24.03
C GLY A 10 -4.42 15.85 -23.63
N SER A 11 -5.32 16.07 -24.59
CA SER A 11 -6.70 16.48 -24.30
C SER A 11 -7.58 15.36 -23.70
N GLN A 12 -7.06 14.13 -23.61
CA GLN A 12 -7.75 12.98 -22.99
C GLN A 12 -7.14 12.61 -21.63
N LEU A 13 -6.04 13.25 -21.21
CA LEU A 13 -5.44 13.02 -19.90
C LEU A 13 -6.16 13.87 -18.84
N GLY A 14 -6.29 13.30 -17.63
CA GLY A 14 -6.73 14.02 -16.45
C GLY A 14 -5.66 14.99 -15.92
N GLU A 15 -6.03 15.77 -14.91
CA GLU A 15 -5.23 16.89 -14.38
C GLU A 15 -3.82 16.53 -13.89
N ASN A 16 -3.54 15.26 -13.61
CA ASN A 16 -2.22 14.79 -13.20
C ASN A 16 -1.38 14.26 -14.39
N GLY A 17 -1.84 14.44 -15.63
CA GLY A 17 -1.24 13.83 -16.81
C GLY A 17 -1.50 12.32 -16.95
N LEU A 18 -2.50 11.80 -16.24
CA LEU A 18 -2.86 10.37 -16.21
C LEU A 18 -4.09 10.09 -17.09
N PRO A 19 -4.26 8.88 -17.64
CA PRO A 19 -5.45 8.51 -18.42
C PRO A 19 -6.73 8.34 -17.57
N TYR A 20 -6.66 8.71 -16.29
CA TYR A 20 -7.74 8.67 -15.32
C TYR A 20 -7.66 9.91 -14.42
N ALA A 21 -8.81 10.31 -13.86
CA ALA A 21 -8.94 11.59 -13.16
C ALA A 21 -8.12 11.67 -11.86
N ILE A 22 -8.04 10.57 -11.10
CA ILE A 22 -7.46 10.56 -9.75
C ILE A 22 -6.42 9.42 -9.64
N PRO A 23 -5.21 9.70 -9.14
CA PRO A 23 -4.18 8.71 -8.80
C PRO A 23 -4.77 7.49 -8.08
N ILE A 24 -4.50 6.28 -8.60
CA ILE A 24 -5.01 5.02 -8.04
C ILE A 24 -4.00 4.38 -7.10
N HIS A 25 -2.71 4.68 -7.26
CA HIS A 25 -1.65 4.12 -6.43
C HIS A 25 -1.93 4.27 -4.93
N PRO A 26 -2.33 5.45 -4.40
CA PRO A 26 -2.63 5.58 -2.97
C PRO A 26 -3.72 4.63 -2.48
N ASN A 27 -4.78 4.38 -3.27
CA ASN A 27 -5.84 3.45 -2.87
C ASN A 27 -5.31 2.01 -2.76
N LEU A 28 -4.48 1.61 -3.72
CA LEU A 28 -3.83 0.30 -3.72
C LEU A 28 -2.83 0.17 -2.56
N VAL A 29 -2.13 1.24 -2.17
CA VAL A 29 -1.28 1.28 -0.97
C VAL A 29 -2.08 0.99 0.30
N HIS A 30 -3.21 1.67 0.49
CA HIS A 30 -4.06 1.45 1.68
C HIS A 30 -4.61 0.01 1.72
N LEU A 31 -5.00 -0.53 0.55
CA LEU A 31 -5.44 -1.92 0.45
C LEU A 31 -4.30 -2.90 0.80
N THR A 32 -3.10 -2.71 0.23
CA THR A 32 -1.90 -3.49 0.57
C THR A 32 -1.60 -3.44 2.07
N LEU A 33 -1.60 -2.25 2.68
CA LEU A 33 -1.37 -2.08 4.12
C LEU A 33 -2.42 -2.81 4.94
N GLY A 34 -3.71 -2.61 4.63
CA GLY A 34 -4.81 -3.24 5.34
C GLY A 34 -4.72 -4.76 5.29
N LEU A 35 -4.52 -5.33 4.11
CA LEU A 35 -4.37 -6.77 3.92
C LEU A 35 -3.16 -7.31 4.69
N PHE A 36 -2.00 -6.66 4.61
CA PHE A 36 -0.80 -7.13 5.31
C PHE A 36 -0.95 -7.05 6.84
N ILE A 37 -1.50 -5.95 7.36
CA ILE A 37 -1.75 -5.77 8.80
C ILE A 37 -2.74 -6.82 9.31
N ILE A 38 -3.86 -7.02 8.61
CA ILE A 38 -4.85 -8.05 8.96
C ILE A 38 -4.19 -9.43 8.94
N ALA A 39 -3.35 -9.71 7.94
CA ALA A 39 -2.66 -10.99 7.85
C ALA A 39 -1.84 -11.29 9.12
N ILE A 40 -0.96 -10.37 9.50
CA ILE A 40 -0.08 -10.55 10.67
C ILE A 40 -0.89 -10.52 11.98
N ALA A 41 -1.87 -9.62 12.12
CA ALA A 41 -2.69 -9.53 13.32
C ALA A 41 -3.45 -10.83 13.58
N PHE A 42 -4.07 -11.42 12.55
CA PHE A 42 -4.79 -12.68 12.70
C PHE A 42 -3.86 -13.86 12.96
N ASP A 43 -2.63 -13.85 12.45
CA ASP A 43 -1.63 -14.86 12.81
C ASP A 43 -1.20 -14.75 14.28
N VAL A 44 -1.03 -13.52 14.79
CA VAL A 44 -0.73 -13.27 16.20
C VAL A 44 -1.87 -13.79 17.09
N VAL A 45 -3.11 -13.41 16.77
CA VAL A 45 -4.32 -13.91 17.46
C VAL A 45 -4.39 -15.44 17.40
N GLY A 46 -4.12 -16.04 16.23
CA GLY A 46 -4.04 -17.47 16.07
C GLY A 46 -2.98 -18.12 16.97
N VAL A 47 -1.79 -17.51 17.09
CA VAL A 47 -0.73 -18.01 17.99
C VAL A 47 -1.13 -17.87 19.46
N LEU A 48 -1.70 -16.73 19.86
CA LEU A 48 -2.12 -16.39 21.23
C LEU A 48 -3.47 -16.97 21.64
N PHE A 49 -4.20 -17.61 20.72
CA PHE A 49 -5.51 -18.19 20.95
C PHE A 49 -5.66 -19.00 22.25
N PRO A 50 -4.69 -19.81 22.71
CA PRO A 50 -4.81 -20.50 24.00
C PRO A 50 -5.02 -19.57 25.20
N LEU A 51 -4.47 -18.35 25.16
CA LEU A 51 -4.63 -17.33 26.19
C LEU A 51 -5.96 -16.57 26.06
N GLU A 52 -6.42 -16.35 24.83
CA GLU A 52 -7.65 -15.59 24.52
C GLU A 52 -8.93 -16.44 24.59
N ARG A 53 -8.78 -17.77 24.51
CA ARG A 53 -9.90 -18.72 24.55
C ARG A 53 -10.89 -18.50 25.71
N PRO A 54 -10.47 -18.17 26.95
CA PRO A 54 -11.41 -17.85 28.03
C PRO A 54 -12.30 -16.64 27.72
N ILE A 55 -11.76 -15.62 27.06
CA ILE A 55 -12.50 -14.40 26.68
C ILE A 55 -13.53 -14.73 25.59
N PHE A 56 -13.13 -15.46 24.54
CA PHE A 56 -14.06 -15.88 23.49
C PHE A 56 -15.20 -16.75 24.04
N LYS A 57 -14.89 -17.65 24.98
CA LYS A 57 -15.92 -18.45 25.67
C LYS A 57 -16.85 -17.59 26.53
N PHE A 58 -16.30 -16.63 27.27
CA PHE A 58 -17.08 -15.69 28.08
C PHE A 58 -18.05 -14.88 27.20
N LEU A 59 -17.61 -14.46 26.02
CA LEU A 59 -18.43 -13.72 25.04
C LEU A 59 -19.30 -14.62 24.15
N ALA A 60 -19.30 -15.95 24.36
CA ALA A 60 -20.01 -16.94 23.54
C ALA A 60 -19.69 -16.87 22.03
N ILE A 61 -18.47 -16.46 21.67
CA ILE A 61 -18.04 -16.36 20.27
C ILE A 61 -17.53 -17.72 19.81
N PRO A 62 -18.15 -18.37 18.79
CA PRO A 62 -17.68 -19.64 18.25
C PRO A 62 -16.42 -19.41 17.39
N ALA A 63 -15.26 -19.38 18.04
CA ALA A 63 -13.98 -19.18 17.37
C ALA A 63 -13.14 -20.47 17.36
N ALA A 64 -12.61 -20.83 16.19
CA ALA A 64 -11.63 -21.90 16.04
C ALA A 64 -10.26 -21.30 15.70
N ARG A 65 -9.20 -21.83 16.31
CA ARG A 65 -7.82 -21.37 16.11
C ARG A 65 -7.40 -21.36 14.63
N SER A 66 -7.80 -22.40 13.88
CA SER A 66 -7.52 -22.54 12.44
C SER A 66 -8.10 -21.40 11.62
N ASN A 67 -9.29 -20.90 11.98
CA ASN A 67 -9.96 -19.84 11.24
C ASN A 67 -9.13 -18.55 11.24
N PHE A 68 -8.45 -18.24 12.36
CA PHE A 68 -7.55 -17.08 12.40
C PHE A 68 -6.37 -17.24 11.46
N PHE A 69 -5.76 -18.44 11.40
CA PHE A 69 -4.68 -18.71 10.46
C PHE A 69 -5.14 -18.72 9.00
N ASP A 70 -6.38 -19.09 8.71
CA ASP A 70 -6.95 -18.99 7.37
C ASP A 70 -7.12 -17.52 6.94
N VAL A 71 -7.68 -16.68 7.81
CA VAL A 71 -7.76 -15.22 7.56
C VAL A 71 -6.36 -14.65 7.35
N GLY A 72 -5.40 -15.03 8.19
CA GLY A 72 -4.01 -14.62 8.07
C GLY A 72 -3.40 -14.99 6.71
N TRP A 73 -3.60 -16.23 6.28
CA TRP A 73 -3.09 -16.75 5.01
C TRP A 73 -3.66 -16.03 3.79
N TYR A 74 -4.98 -15.94 3.68
CA TYR A 74 -5.61 -15.36 2.49
C TYR A 74 -5.35 -13.86 2.38
N ASN A 75 -5.25 -13.15 3.51
CA ASN A 75 -4.86 -11.75 3.50
C ASN A 75 -3.39 -11.57 3.10
N MET A 76 -2.47 -12.43 3.54
CA MET A 76 -1.07 -12.38 3.11
C MET A 76 -0.93 -12.63 1.60
N LEU A 77 -1.65 -13.61 1.08
CA LEU A 77 -1.65 -13.92 -0.35
C LEU A 77 -2.25 -12.75 -1.16
N ALA A 78 -3.38 -12.22 -0.73
CA ALA A 78 -4.00 -11.07 -1.37
C ALA A 78 -3.09 -9.84 -1.31
N ALA A 79 -2.45 -9.58 -0.17
CA ALA A 79 -1.47 -8.50 -0.03
C ALA A 79 -0.35 -8.64 -1.05
N ALA A 80 0.22 -9.84 -1.22
CA ALA A 80 1.27 -10.08 -2.20
C ALA A 80 0.81 -9.78 -3.63
N VAL A 81 -0.37 -10.26 -4.03
CA VAL A 81 -0.92 -10.01 -5.37
C VAL A 81 -1.20 -8.52 -5.60
N ILE A 82 -1.89 -7.86 -4.68
CA ILE A 82 -2.24 -6.44 -4.81
C ILE A 82 -0.99 -5.57 -4.82
N THR A 83 0.05 -5.92 -4.06
CA THR A 83 1.29 -5.12 -4.02
C THR A 83 1.98 -5.02 -5.37
N PHE A 84 1.87 -6.03 -6.25
CA PHE A 84 2.35 -5.89 -7.63
C PHE A 84 1.63 -4.76 -8.37
N LEU A 85 0.30 -4.70 -8.25
CA LEU A 85 -0.52 -3.64 -8.85
C LEU A 85 -0.20 -2.28 -8.21
N THR A 86 -0.04 -2.25 -6.89
CA THR A 86 0.33 -1.04 -6.13
C THR A 86 1.63 -0.45 -6.66
N VAL A 87 2.67 -1.29 -6.80
CA VAL A 87 3.99 -0.85 -7.26
C VAL A 87 3.95 -0.45 -8.73
N ALA A 88 3.28 -1.23 -9.59
CA ALA A 88 3.14 -0.90 -11.01
C ALA A 88 2.45 0.44 -11.23
N ALA A 89 1.33 0.70 -10.54
CA ALA A 89 0.64 1.98 -10.58
C ALA A 89 1.53 3.11 -10.05
N GLY A 90 2.26 2.88 -8.96
CA GLY A 90 3.18 3.87 -8.39
C GLY A 90 4.29 4.28 -9.35
N PHE A 91 4.93 3.31 -10.02
CA PHE A 91 5.94 3.59 -11.04
C PHE A 91 5.37 4.37 -12.22
N TYR A 92 4.21 3.95 -12.73
CA TYR A 92 3.56 4.63 -13.84
C TYR A 92 3.24 6.09 -13.50
N GLU A 93 2.66 6.33 -12.33
CA GLU A 93 2.28 7.67 -11.89
C GLU A 93 3.50 8.56 -11.56
N ILE A 94 4.58 7.99 -11.02
CA ILE A 94 5.83 8.73 -10.76
C ILE A 94 6.54 9.11 -12.07
N MET A 95 6.52 8.25 -13.09
CA MET A 95 7.15 8.54 -14.39
C MET A 95 6.52 9.75 -15.11
N LEU A 96 5.28 10.09 -14.77
CA LEU A 96 4.53 11.22 -15.34
C LEU A 96 4.49 12.43 -14.39
N ALA A 97 5.04 12.30 -13.18
CA ALA A 97 5.03 13.34 -12.17
C ALA A 97 6.09 14.42 -12.46
N HIS A 98 5.75 15.67 -12.11
CA HIS A 98 6.63 16.83 -12.20
C HIS A 98 6.89 17.40 -10.80
N PRO A 99 7.80 16.80 -10.01
CA PRO A 99 8.03 17.20 -8.64
C PRO A 99 8.68 18.60 -8.55
N PRO A 100 8.24 19.47 -7.61
CA PRO A 100 8.82 20.79 -7.42
C PRO A 100 10.27 20.72 -6.91
N ALA A 101 11.14 21.60 -7.40
CA ALA A 101 12.57 21.59 -7.06
C ALA A 101 12.93 22.47 -5.84
N ASP A 102 12.04 23.37 -5.46
CA ASP A 102 12.24 24.44 -4.47
C ASP A 102 11.58 24.15 -3.11
N VAL A 103 10.90 23.01 -2.98
CA VAL A 103 10.17 22.62 -1.76
C VAL A 103 10.90 21.48 -1.05
N THR A 104 10.97 21.59 0.28
CA THR A 104 11.49 20.54 1.16
C THR A 104 10.39 19.98 2.04
N SER A 105 10.49 18.69 2.33
CA SER A 105 9.59 17.99 3.25
C SER A 105 9.84 18.34 4.71
N ALA A 106 8.92 17.95 5.59
CA ALA A 106 9.13 18.01 7.05
C ALA A 106 10.36 17.23 7.53
N TRP A 107 10.86 16.27 6.73
CA TRP A 107 12.09 15.53 7.01
C TRP A 107 13.35 16.17 6.40
N GLY A 108 13.21 17.37 5.80
CA GLY A 108 14.31 18.08 5.14
C GLY A 108 14.72 17.48 3.79
N LEU A 109 13.94 16.55 3.24
CA LEU A 109 14.21 15.94 1.94
C LEU A 109 13.56 16.75 0.82
N GLN A 110 14.26 16.90 -0.31
CA GLN A 110 13.71 17.46 -1.54
C GLN A 110 12.77 16.45 -2.23
N ALA A 111 11.84 16.94 -3.05
CA ALA A 111 10.84 16.13 -3.72
C ALA A 111 11.44 14.97 -4.54
N MET A 112 12.49 15.22 -5.33
CA MET A 112 13.14 14.16 -6.11
C MET A 112 13.79 13.08 -5.23
N SER A 113 14.40 13.47 -4.12
CA SER A 113 14.99 12.52 -3.16
C SER A 113 13.91 11.66 -2.50
N THR A 114 12.83 12.28 -2.03
CA THR A 114 11.68 11.55 -1.44
C THR A 114 11.07 10.58 -2.46
N LEU A 115 10.90 11.01 -3.71
CA LEU A 115 10.36 10.21 -4.79
C LEU A 115 11.23 8.99 -5.11
N LEU A 116 12.56 9.15 -5.13
CA LEU A 116 13.50 8.03 -5.34
C LEU A 116 13.48 7.04 -4.16
N TRP A 117 13.53 7.52 -2.92
CA TRP A 117 13.46 6.66 -1.74
C TRP A 117 12.13 5.92 -1.64
N HIS A 118 11.03 6.58 -2.02
CA HIS A 118 9.73 5.96 -2.10
C HIS A 118 9.62 4.95 -3.27
N GLY A 119 10.16 5.25 -4.45
CA GLY A 119 10.16 4.30 -5.57
C GLY A 119 10.96 3.02 -5.24
N VAL A 120 12.21 3.18 -4.78
CA VAL A 120 13.08 2.05 -4.43
C VAL A 120 12.55 1.28 -3.22
N GLY A 121 12.07 1.99 -2.19
CA GLY A 121 11.47 1.36 -1.01
C GLY A 121 10.24 0.52 -1.35
N GLY A 122 9.43 0.93 -2.33
CA GLY A 122 8.26 0.18 -2.78
C GLY A 122 8.64 -1.17 -3.39
N VAL A 123 9.73 -1.23 -4.16
CA VAL A 123 10.26 -2.49 -4.72
C VAL A 123 10.76 -3.43 -3.63
N PHE A 124 11.45 -2.91 -2.61
CA PHE A 124 11.88 -3.72 -1.47
C PHE A 124 10.70 -4.25 -0.65
N LEU A 125 9.67 -3.43 -0.42
CA LEU A 125 8.46 -3.88 0.25
C LEU A 125 7.71 -4.95 -0.54
N LEU A 126 7.64 -4.83 -1.88
CA LEU A 126 7.11 -5.91 -2.73
C LEU A 126 7.87 -7.22 -2.51
N LEU A 127 9.20 -7.17 -2.58
CA LEU A 127 10.04 -8.35 -2.35
C LEU A 127 9.77 -8.96 -0.96
N PHE A 128 9.68 -8.13 0.07
CA PHE A 128 9.42 -8.61 1.44
C PHE A 128 8.02 -9.20 1.60
N ILE A 129 6.97 -8.58 1.05
CA ILE A 129 5.61 -9.10 1.14
C ILE A 129 5.48 -10.42 0.38
N VAL A 130 6.05 -10.52 -0.82
CA VAL A 130 6.08 -11.78 -1.58
C VAL A 130 6.89 -12.85 -0.83
N GLY A 131 8.06 -12.49 -0.30
CA GLY A 131 8.87 -13.39 0.53
C GLY A 131 8.12 -13.90 1.75
N MET A 132 7.35 -13.04 2.42
CA MET A 132 6.47 -13.40 3.53
C MET A 132 5.35 -14.34 3.10
N ALA A 133 4.71 -14.10 1.95
CA ALA A 133 3.68 -14.99 1.41
C ALA A 133 4.25 -16.38 1.08
N VAL A 134 5.43 -16.44 0.45
CA VAL A 134 6.11 -17.71 0.17
C VAL A 134 6.48 -18.43 1.47
N TRP A 135 7.13 -17.75 2.41
CA TRP A 135 7.47 -18.31 3.73
C TRP A 135 6.22 -18.82 4.44
N ARG A 136 5.12 -18.06 4.40
CA ARG A 136 3.86 -18.50 4.98
C ARG A 136 3.28 -19.72 4.27
N GLY A 137 3.38 -19.79 2.95
CA GLY A 137 2.96 -20.95 2.16
C GLY A 137 3.70 -22.23 2.58
N PHE A 138 5.03 -22.14 2.75
CA PHE A 138 5.83 -23.25 3.28
C PHE A 138 5.39 -23.67 4.68
N GLN A 139 5.14 -22.71 5.58
CA GLN A 139 4.62 -23.02 6.91
C GLN A 139 3.27 -23.75 6.83
N ARG A 140 2.36 -23.28 5.99
CA ARG A 140 1.01 -23.82 5.86
C ARG A 140 0.96 -25.21 5.23
N TYR A 141 1.69 -25.43 4.14
CA TYR A 141 1.54 -26.63 3.31
C TYR A 141 2.67 -27.65 3.45
N VAL A 142 3.80 -27.28 4.06
CA VAL A 142 4.98 -28.15 4.14
C VAL A 142 5.43 -28.39 5.58
N TRP A 143 5.61 -27.34 6.39
CA TRP A 143 6.25 -27.49 7.70
C TRP A 143 5.28 -27.71 8.87
N PHE A 144 4.07 -27.15 8.79
CA PHE A 144 3.11 -27.14 9.91
C PHE A 144 1.69 -27.56 9.52
N SER A 145 1.54 -28.27 8.39
CA SER A 145 0.24 -28.71 7.82
C SER A 145 -0.68 -29.40 8.84
N ASP A 146 -0.10 -30.21 9.74
CA ASP A 146 -0.83 -31.06 10.68
C ASP A 146 -0.66 -30.63 12.14
N THR A 147 -0.24 -29.39 12.37
CA THR A 147 -0.01 -28.88 13.72
C THR A 147 -1.02 -27.82 14.13
N SER A 148 -1.32 -27.76 15.43
CA SER A 148 -2.25 -26.78 15.99
C SER A 148 -1.71 -25.33 15.90
N ARG A 149 -0.40 -25.13 15.77
CA ARG A 149 0.24 -23.83 15.57
C ARG A 149 0.84 -23.79 14.16
N GLN A 150 0.15 -23.13 13.25
CA GLN A 150 0.52 -23.10 11.82
C GLN A 150 1.61 -22.08 11.46
N VAL A 151 2.08 -21.27 12.42
CA VAL A 151 2.98 -20.12 12.18
C VAL A 151 4.08 -20.04 13.25
N GLN A 152 5.28 -19.65 12.84
CA GLN A 152 6.48 -19.44 13.66
C GLN A 152 6.56 -18.02 14.21
N TRP A 153 7.15 -17.85 15.39
CA TRP A 153 7.38 -16.53 16.00
C TRP A 153 8.33 -15.64 15.19
N SER A 154 9.34 -16.23 14.54
CA SER A 154 10.26 -15.49 13.68
C SER A 154 9.55 -14.83 12.50
N TYR A 155 8.63 -15.54 11.86
CA TYR A 155 7.76 -14.98 10.81
C TYR A 155 6.93 -13.81 11.34
N LEU A 156 6.34 -13.92 12.54
CA LEU A 156 5.57 -12.83 13.15
C LEU A 156 6.45 -11.61 13.46
N LEU A 157 7.64 -11.82 14.02
CA LEU A 157 8.58 -10.75 14.34
C LEU A 157 9.00 -9.99 13.06
N VAL A 158 9.30 -10.74 11.99
CA VAL A 158 9.63 -10.15 10.69
C VAL A 158 8.43 -9.38 10.12
N GLY A 159 7.22 -9.93 10.21
CA GLY A 159 5.99 -9.23 9.82
C GLY A 159 5.80 -7.91 10.56
N ILE A 160 6.02 -7.89 11.87
CA ILE A 160 5.97 -6.67 12.69
C ILE A 160 7.06 -5.66 12.28
N GLY A 161 8.27 -6.14 12.03
CA GLY A 161 9.35 -5.29 11.50
C GLY A 161 9.01 -4.67 10.14
N ILE A 162 8.40 -5.44 9.24
CA ILE A 162 7.92 -4.96 7.95
C ILE A 162 6.79 -3.92 8.13
N MET A 163 5.86 -4.09 9.08
CA MET A 163 4.86 -3.07 9.37
C MET A 163 5.49 -1.73 9.80
N ALA A 164 6.54 -1.76 10.62
CA ALA A 164 7.28 -0.56 10.99
C ALA A 164 7.97 0.08 9.76
N LEU A 165 8.55 -0.75 8.86
CA LEU A 165 9.12 -0.28 7.61
C LEU A 165 8.05 0.35 6.69
N MET A 166 6.86 -0.26 6.59
CA MET A 166 5.72 0.27 5.85
C MET A 166 5.24 1.61 6.40
N TYR A 167 5.29 1.82 7.71
CA TYR A 167 4.98 3.12 8.32
C TYR A 167 5.96 4.22 7.87
N VAL A 168 7.26 3.95 7.98
CA VAL A 168 8.30 4.90 7.53
C VAL A 168 8.16 5.18 6.03
N HIS A 169 7.98 4.12 5.25
CA HIS A 169 7.83 4.21 3.81
C HIS A 169 6.55 4.95 3.37
N GLY A 170 5.42 4.64 4.02
CA GLY A 170 4.15 5.30 3.79
C GLY A 170 4.20 6.78 4.15
N THR A 171 5.04 7.15 5.13
CA THR A 171 5.27 8.57 5.46
C THR A 171 5.97 9.32 4.32
N LEU A 172 6.94 8.69 3.63
CA LEU A 172 7.52 9.27 2.41
C LEU A 172 6.46 9.47 1.31
N GLY A 173 5.55 8.50 1.13
CA GLY A 173 4.42 8.61 0.21
C GLY A 173 3.44 9.73 0.59
N ALA A 174 3.17 9.89 1.89
CA ALA A 174 2.35 10.98 2.40
C ALA A 174 2.99 12.35 2.17
N GLN A 175 4.31 12.47 2.27
CA GLN A 175 5.04 13.70 1.93
C GLN A 175 4.95 13.99 0.42
N LEU A 176 5.07 12.98 -0.44
CA LEU A 176 4.84 13.12 -1.89
C LEU A 176 3.47 13.72 -2.20
N ALA A 177 2.43 13.22 -1.56
CA ALA A 177 1.08 13.73 -1.72
C ALA A 177 0.91 15.14 -1.12
N ALA A 178 1.19 15.30 0.18
CA ALA A 178 0.84 16.49 0.95
C ALA A 178 1.74 17.69 0.66
N GLU A 179 3.04 17.45 0.51
CA GLU A 179 4.06 18.50 0.45
C GLU A 179 4.53 18.75 -0.97
N PHE A 180 4.38 17.80 -1.89
CA PHE A 180 4.83 17.94 -3.28
C PHE A 180 3.70 17.86 -4.30
N GLY A 181 2.48 17.48 -3.91
CA GLY A 181 1.33 17.36 -4.81
C GLY A 181 1.42 16.18 -5.77
N VAL A 182 2.35 15.24 -5.55
CA VAL A 182 2.53 14.03 -6.35
C VAL A 182 1.54 12.97 -5.83
N HIS A 183 0.76 12.36 -6.72
CA HIS A 183 -0.35 11.46 -6.35
C HIS A 183 -1.52 12.14 -5.60
N ASN A 184 -1.63 13.47 -5.61
CA ASN A 184 -2.78 14.18 -5.07
C ASN A 184 -3.22 15.32 -5.99
N THR A 185 -4.32 15.07 -6.70
CA THR A 185 -4.87 16.00 -7.71
C THR A 185 -5.28 17.33 -7.13
N ALA A 186 -5.92 17.34 -5.97
CA ALA A 186 -6.35 18.59 -5.34
C ALA A 186 -5.15 19.47 -4.96
N ILE A 187 -4.09 18.87 -4.41
CA ILE A 187 -2.87 19.59 -4.03
C ILE A 187 -2.10 20.04 -5.28
N HIS A 188 -2.08 19.23 -6.34
CA HIS A 188 -1.51 19.62 -7.63
C HIS A 188 -2.20 20.86 -8.20
N LEU A 189 -3.54 20.88 -8.20
CA LEU A 189 -4.36 22.00 -8.69
C LEU A 189 -4.15 23.27 -7.84
N LEU A 190 -4.14 23.14 -6.50
CA LEU A 190 -3.86 24.28 -5.62
C LEU A 190 -2.48 24.89 -5.88
N ARG A 191 -1.46 24.05 -6.15
CA ARG A 191 -0.10 24.51 -6.44
C ARG A 191 0.05 25.15 -7.83
N SER A 192 -0.78 24.75 -8.79
CA SER A 192 -0.86 25.41 -10.09
C SER A 192 -1.72 26.68 -10.09
N GLY A 193 -2.20 27.11 -8.92
CA GLY A 193 -3.01 28.32 -8.75
C GLY A 193 -4.47 28.14 -9.19
N GLN A 194 -4.93 26.90 -9.34
CA GLN A 194 -6.30 26.56 -9.74
C GLN A 194 -7.17 26.23 -8.53
N ASP A 195 -8.48 26.49 -8.63
CA ASP A 195 -9.46 26.07 -7.62
C ASP A 195 -9.92 24.63 -7.92
N PRO A 196 -9.57 23.64 -7.08
CA PRO A 196 -9.94 22.25 -7.32
C PRO A 196 -11.46 22.05 -7.41
N ASN A 197 -12.24 22.84 -6.69
CA ASN A 197 -13.70 22.70 -6.71
C ASN A 197 -14.28 23.09 -8.07
N GLN A 198 -13.71 24.10 -8.72
CA GLN A 198 -14.16 24.53 -10.05
C GLN A 198 -13.72 23.54 -11.13
N VAL A 199 -12.46 23.10 -11.08
CA VAL A 199 -11.89 22.19 -12.09
C VAL A 199 -12.52 20.79 -12.00
N LEU A 200 -12.62 20.22 -10.80
CA LEU A 200 -13.11 18.85 -10.63
C LEU A 200 -14.64 18.75 -10.81
N GLN A 201 -15.42 19.80 -10.51
CA GLN A 201 -16.86 19.82 -10.83
C GLN A 201 -17.11 19.85 -12.34
N ALA A 202 -16.28 20.58 -13.09
CA ALA A 202 -16.40 20.66 -14.55
C ALA A 202 -16.13 19.32 -15.26
N LEU A 203 -15.37 18.42 -14.63
CA LEU A 203 -15.05 17.08 -15.15
C LEU A 203 -16.12 16.02 -14.84
N GLY A 204 -17.32 16.42 -14.39
CA GLY A 204 -18.41 15.49 -14.08
C GLY A 204 -18.22 14.87 -12.70
N GLY A 205 -18.15 15.73 -11.68
CA GLY A 205 -17.85 15.39 -10.29
C GLY A 205 -18.54 14.12 -9.77
N LEU A 206 -17.83 13.44 -8.86
CA LEU A 206 -18.40 12.46 -7.93
C LEU A 206 -19.68 12.99 -7.27
#